data_AF-A0A5J4SAE9-F1
#
_entry.id   AF-A0A5J4SAE9-F1
#
_cell.length_a   1.000
_cell.length_b   1.000
_cell.length_c   1.000
_cell.angle_alpha   90.00
_cell.angle_beta   90.00
_cell.angle_gamma   90.00
#
_symmetry.space_group_name_H-M   'P 1'
#
loop_
_entity.id
_entity.type
_entity.pdbx_description
1 polymer ?
#
loop_
_entity_poly.entity_id
_entity_poly.type
_entity_poly.pdbx_seq_one_letter_code
_entity_poly.pdbx_strand_id
1 'polypeptide(L)'
;MNSEKVDELIKWDVSGNPDWMKRINLDEYEKLAGIGYTPQQIAMYYNIPVVEFEFYFQLVGSPLEYRYKRGQLLQQAKEGLNMAASATTGENVMQAQRFDKLRREMGYQNSVNQIFFGD
;
A
#
# COMPACT_ATOMS: atom_id res chain seq x y z
N MET A 1 -9.69 -34.10 11.97
CA MET A 1 -10.23 -33.66 10.66
C MET A 1 -9.18 -32.70 10.10
N ASN A 2 -8.41 -33.16 9.10
CA ASN A 2 -7.18 -32.54 8.61
C ASN A 2 -7.36 -31.07 8.22
N SER A 3 -6.47 -30.20 8.70
CA SER A 3 -6.30 -28.80 8.28
C SER A 3 -5.55 -28.67 6.94
N GLU A 4 -5.63 -29.68 6.07
CA GLU A 4 -4.96 -29.73 4.76
C GLU A 4 -5.88 -29.25 3.65
N LYS A 5 -6.49 -28.07 3.83
CA LYS A 5 -6.75 -27.20 2.69
C LYS A 5 -5.64 -26.16 2.72
N VAL A 6 -4.48 -26.57 2.25
CA VAL A 6 -3.42 -25.64 1.89
C VAL A 6 -4.03 -24.75 0.81
N ASP A 7 -4.25 -23.48 1.14
CA ASP A 7 -4.60 -22.46 0.18
C ASP A 7 -3.50 -22.46 -0.89
N GLU A 8 -3.76 -23.09 -2.03
CA GLU A 8 -2.92 -22.92 -3.22
C GLU A 8 -3.00 -21.44 -3.58
N LEU A 9 -2.00 -20.67 -3.14
CA LEU A 9 -1.89 -19.27 -3.44
C LEU A 9 -1.80 -19.10 -4.96
N ILE A 10 -2.88 -18.59 -5.55
CA ILE A 10 -2.96 -18.32 -6.98
C ILE A 10 -2.02 -17.14 -7.28
N LYS A 11 -0.98 -17.40 -8.08
CA LYS A 11 -0.03 -16.39 -8.52
C LYS A 11 -0.62 -15.58 -9.66
N TRP A 12 -0.22 -14.31 -9.75
CA TRP A 12 -0.50 -13.51 -10.93
C TRP A 12 0.17 -14.13 -12.16
N ASP A 13 -0.62 -14.52 -13.14
CA ASP A 13 -0.13 -14.91 -14.46
C ASP A 13 -0.38 -13.79 -15.47
N VAL A 14 0.71 -13.27 -16.05
CA VAL A 14 0.69 -12.22 -17.06
C VAL A 14 0.06 -12.67 -18.39
N SER A 15 -0.02 -13.97 -18.65
CA SER A 15 -0.63 -14.51 -19.87
C SER A 15 -2.16 -14.37 -19.89
N GLY A 16 -2.78 -14.20 -18.72
CA GLY A 16 -4.22 -14.03 -18.51
C GLY A 16 -4.63 -12.63 -18.03
N ASN A 17 -3.85 -11.59 -18.35
CA ASN A 17 -4.16 -10.22 -17.94
C ASN A 17 -5.55 -9.80 -18.44
N PRO A 18 -6.42 -9.27 -17.57
CA PRO A 18 -7.74 -8.86 -17.99
C PRO A 18 -7.66 -7.63 -18.88
N ASP A 19 -8.57 -7.55 -19.86
CA ASP A 19 -8.59 -6.48 -20.86
C ASP A 19 -8.67 -5.09 -20.24
N TRP A 20 -9.30 -4.97 -19.07
CA TRP A 20 -9.44 -3.70 -18.39
C TRP A 20 -8.16 -3.17 -17.78
N MET A 21 -7.12 -3.99 -17.62
CA MET A 21 -5.82 -3.56 -17.07
C MET A 21 -5.21 -2.44 -17.91
N LYS A 22 -5.43 -2.45 -19.24
CA LYS A 22 -4.96 -1.39 -20.16
C LYS A 22 -5.62 -0.03 -19.93
N ARG A 23 -6.74 0.01 -19.21
CA ARG A 23 -7.45 1.26 -18.86
C ARG A 23 -6.83 1.95 -17.65
N ILE A 24 -6.01 1.25 -16.86
CA ILE A 24 -5.42 1.80 -15.64
C ILE A 24 -4.17 2.60 -15.98
N ASN A 25 -4.20 3.89 -15.66
CA ASN A 25 -2.98 4.69 -15.58
C ASN A 25 -2.31 4.39 -14.22
N LEU A 26 -1.20 3.64 -14.23
CA LEU A 26 -0.55 3.20 -13.00
C LEU A 26 0.00 4.37 -12.15
N ASP A 27 0.38 5.49 -12.75
CA ASP A 27 0.86 6.65 -12.00
C ASP A 27 -0.30 7.36 -11.28
N GLU A 28 -1.47 7.42 -11.91
CA GLU A 28 -2.69 7.95 -11.28
C GLU A 28 -3.22 6.98 -10.21
N TYR A 29 -3.20 5.68 -10.50
CA TYR A 29 -3.53 4.62 -9.55
C TYR A 29 -2.71 4.73 -8.25
N GLU A 30 -1.38 4.90 -8.35
CA GLU A 30 -0.51 5.07 -7.19
C GLU A 30 -0.84 6.35 -6.40
N LYS A 31 -1.18 7.44 -7.07
CA LYS A 31 -1.60 8.68 -6.41
C LYS A 31 -2.92 8.51 -5.66
N LEU A 32 -3.90 7.85 -6.26
CA LEU A 32 -5.19 7.53 -5.64
C LEU A 32 -4.98 6.67 -4.37
N ALA A 33 -4.15 5.64 -4.46
CA ALA A 33 -3.78 4.84 -3.31
C ALA A 33 -3.07 5.66 -2.22
N GLY A 34 -2.15 6.55 -2.63
CA GLY A 34 -1.43 7.45 -1.73
C GLY A 34 -2.34 8.36 -0.92
N ILE A 35 -3.40 8.89 -1.52
CA ILE A 35 -4.37 9.78 -0.85
C ILE A 35 -5.52 9.04 -0.15
N GLY A 36 -5.44 7.70 -0.06
CA GLY A 36 -6.31 6.89 0.78
C GLY A 36 -7.56 6.30 0.11
N TYR A 37 -7.67 6.35 -1.21
CA TYR A 37 -8.74 5.60 -1.90
C TYR A 37 -8.52 4.10 -1.73
N THR A 38 -9.59 3.37 -1.42
CA THR A 38 -9.51 1.90 -1.26
C THR A 38 -9.42 1.19 -2.61
N PRO A 39 -8.96 -0.07 -2.67
CA PRO A 39 -8.93 -0.85 -3.91
C PRO A 39 -10.30 -0.88 -4.62
N GLN A 40 -11.40 -0.99 -3.88
CA GLN A 40 -12.77 -0.98 -4.43
C GLN A 40 -13.14 0.37 -5.03
N GLN A 41 -12.79 1.47 -4.37
CA GLN A 41 -13.03 2.82 -4.90
C GLN A 41 -12.21 3.08 -6.16
N ILE A 42 -10.97 2.58 -6.20
CA ILE A 42 -10.13 2.69 -7.41
C ILE A 42 -10.70 1.83 -8.55
N ALA A 43 -11.22 0.63 -8.26
CA ALA A 43 -11.92 -0.18 -9.25
C ALA A 43 -13.13 0.57 -9.84
N MET A 44 -13.95 1.19 -8.98
CA MET A 44 -15.07 2.03 -9.40
C MET A 44 -14.61 3.23 -10.25
N TYR A 45 -13.52 3.89 -9.86
CA TYR A 45 -12.96 5.04 -10.57
C TYR A 45 -12.60 4.70 -12.04
N TYR A 46 -11.98 3.54 -12.26
CA TYR A 46 -11.64 3.06 -13.61
C TYR A 46 -12.79 2.33 -14.32
N ASN A 47 -13.99 2.28 -13.72
CA ASN A 47 -15.14 1.54 -14.22
C ASN A 47 -14.81 0.05 -14.48
N ILE A 48 -14.24 -0.61 -13.46
CA ILE A 48 -13.89 -2.04 -13.43
C ILE A 48 -14.83 -2.74 -12.44
N PRO A 49 -15.37 -3.93 -12.75
CA PRO A 49 -16.15 -4.70 -11.80
C PRO A 49 -15.35 -4.96 -10.51
N VAL A 50 -15.89 -4.52 -9.37
CA VAL A 50 -15.17 -4.56 -8.08
C VAL A 50 -14.70 -5.96 -7.71
N VAL A 51 -15.57 -6.97 -7.85
CA VAL A 51 -15.25 -8.37 -7.52
C VAL A 51 -14.09 -8.90 -8.36
N GLU A 52 -14.08 -8.57 -9.65
CA GLU A 52 -13.02 -8.99 -10.56
C GLU A 52 -11.71 -8.29 -10.21
N PHE A 53 -11.76 -6.98 -9.96
CA PHE A 53 -10.59 -6.21 -9.53
C PHE A 53 -9.99 -6.77 -8.23
N GLU A 54 -10.82 -7.06 -7.23
CA GLU A 54 -10.39 -7.60 -5.93
C GLU A 54 -9.72 -8.97 -6.07
N PHE A 55 -10.28 -9.86 -6.91
CA PHE A 55 -9.65 -11.15 -7.21
C PHE A 55 -8.21 -10.96 -7.72
N TYR A 56 -8.04 -10.13 -8.74
CA TYR A 56 -6.74 -9.81 -9.34
C TYR A 56 -5.81 -9.05 -8.38
N PHE A 57 -6.36 -8.21 -7.50
CA PHE A 57 -5.61 -7.51 -6.45
C PHE A 57 -5.04 -8.47 -5.42
N GLN A 58 -5.76 -9.54 -5.05
CA GLN A 58 -5.34 -10.50 -4.02
C GLN A 58 -4.37 -11.58 -4.51
N LEU A 59 -4.12 -11.68 -5.82
CA LEU A 59 -3.18 -12.67 -6.37
C LEU A 59 -1.76 -12.44 -5.86
N VAL A 60 -1.02 -13.53 -5.62
CA VAL A 60 0.38 -13.43 -5.20
C VAL A 60 1.21 -12.80 -6.32
N GLY A 61 1.94 -11.75 -5.97
CA GLY A 61 2.72 -10.96 -6.93
C GLY A 61 1.86 -10.01 -7.77
N SER A 62 0.64 -9.69 -7.33
CA SER A 62 -0.24 -8.75 -8.03
C SER A 62 0.45 -7.40 -8.24
N PRO A 63 0.58 -6.92 -9.50
CA PRO A 63 1.11 -5.59 -9.77
C PRO A 63 0.19 -4.51 -9.19
N LEU A 64 -1.12 -4.78 -9.06
CA LEU A 64 -2.08 -3.85 -8.47
C LEU A 64 -1.81 -3.66 -6.98
N GLU A 65 -1.65 -4.75 -6.24
CA GLU A 65 -1.33 -4.70 -4.80
C GLU A 65 0.01 -4.01 -4.54
N TYR A 66 1.04 -4.36 -5.32
CA TYR A 66 2.35 -3.74 -5.20
C TYR A 66 2.28 -2.22 -5.39
N ARG A 67 1.64 -1.77 -6.48
CA ARG A 67 1.49 -0.35 -6.81
C ARG A 67 0.67 0.38 -5.75
N TYR A 68 -0.38 -0.26 -5.22
CA TYR A 68 -1.22 0.31 -4.18
C TYR A 68 -0.43 0.58 -2.90
N LYS A 69 0.27 -0.45 -2.40
CA LYS A 69 1.13 -0.33 -1.21
C LYS A 69 2.25 0.68 -1.43
N ARG A 70 2.84 0.71 -2.63
CA ARG A 70 3.87 1.69 -3.01
C ARG A 70 3.31 3.11 -3.00
N GLY A 71 2.10 3.35 -3.51
CA GLY A 71 1.45 4.66 -3.46
C GLY A 71 1.27 5.18 -2.04
N GLN A 72 0.77 4.33 -1.14
CA GLN A 72 0.65 4.65 0.29
C GLN A 72 2.01 4.97 0.92
N LEU A 73 3.02 4.14 0.66
CA LEU A 73 4.37 4.36 1.16
C LEU A 73 4.97 5.68 0.67
N LEU A 74 4.79 6.02 -0.61
CA LEU A 74 5.31 7.26 -1.18
C LEU A 74 4.67 8.49 -0.53
N GLN A 75 3.36 8.46 -0.27
CA GLN A 75 2.68 9.55 0.42
C GLN A 75 3.14 9.66 1.88
N GLN A 76 3.23 8.54 2.60
CA GLN A 76 3.76 8.51 3.97
C GLN A 76 5.19 9.05 4.03
N ALA A 77 6.06 8.65 3.09
CA ALA A 77 7.43 9.14 3.01
C ALA A 77 7.48 10.66 2.76
N LYS A 78 6.65 11.16 1.84
CA LYS A 78 6.54 12.59 1.56
C LYS A 78 6.14 13.39 2.80
N GLU A 79 5.12 12.92 3.53
CA GLU A 79 4.66 13.56 4.78
C GLU A 79 5.73 13.50 5.87
N GLY A 80 6.39 12.34 6.04
CA GLY A 80 7.48 12.15 6.99
C GLY A 80 8.67 13.07 6.72
N LEU A 81 9.09 13.23 5.46
CA LEU A 81 10.17 14.13 5.07
C LEU A 81 9.81 15.60 5.32
N ASN A 82 8.58 16.00 5.00
CA ASN A 82 8.10 17.36 5.26
C ASN A 82 8.04 17.67 6.77
N MET A 83 7.59 16.71 7.59
CA MET A 83 7.60 16.84 9.05
C MET A 83 9.02 16.92 9.61
N ALA A 84 9.95 16.10 9.11
CA ALA A 84 11.35 16.13 9.54
C ALA A 84 12.01 17.49 9.24
N ALA A 85 11.79 18.01 8.03
CA ALA A 85 12.29 19.33 7.63
C ALA A 85 11.71 20.45 8.51
N SER A 86 10.40 20.41 8.77
CA SER A 86 9.70 21.39 9.63
C SER A 86 10.10 21.31 11.10
N ALA A 87 10.50 20.13 11.59
CA ALA A 87 10.98 19.96 12.97
C ALA A 87 12.41 20.53 13.15
N THR A 88 13.24 20.50 12.11
CA THR A 88 14.64 20.95 12.16
C THR A 88 14.76 22.47 12.22
N THR A 89 13.78 23.20 11.68
CA THR A 89 13.75 24.67 11.78
C THR A 89 13.40 25.16 13.19
N GLY A 90 12.96 24.29 14.10
CA GLY A 90 12.73 24.61 15.52
C GLY A 90 11.55 25.54 15.82
N GLU A 91 10.92 26.11 14.79
CA GLU A 91 9.85 27.12 14.94
C GLU A 91 8.48 26.51 15.31
N ASN A 92 8.31 25.18 15.24
CA ASN A 92 7.01 24.54 15.41
C ASN A 92 7.07 23.30 16.31
N VAL A 93 6.99 23.51 17.63
CA VAL A 93 6.97 22.47 18.68
C VAL A 93 5.92 21.38 18.39
N MET A 94 4.77 21.76 17.81
CA MET A 94 3.71 20.80 17.45
C MET A 94 4.16 19.85 16.33
N GLN A 95 4.93 20.33 15.34
CA GLN A 95 5.46 19.48 14.27
C GLN A 95 6.56 18.55 14.77
N ALA A 96 7.41 19.00 15.70
CA ALA A 96 8.39 18.13 16.35
C ALA A 96 7.70 16.97 17.10
N GLN A 97 6.63 17.25 17.85
CA GLN A 97 5.84 16.22 18.54
C GLN A 97 5.17 15.23 17.58
N ARG A 98 4.61 15.71 16.46
CA ARG A 98 4.03 14.85 15.41
C ARG A 98 5.08 13.92 14.79
N PHE A 99 6.26 14.46 14.53
CA PHE A 99 7.38 13.69 13.98
C PHE A 99 7.90 12.62 14.96
N ASP A 100 8.03 12.94 16.25
CA ASP A 100 8.42 11.97 17.28
C ASP A 100 7.38 10.85 17.45
N LYS A 101 6.10 11.16 17.26
CA LYS A 101 5.04 10.15 17.23
C LYS A 101 5.21 9.22 16.02
N LEU A 102 5.38 9.79 14.82
CA LEU A 102 5.61 9.02 13.59
C LEU A 102 6.81 8.08 13.72
N ARG A 103 7.94 8.57 14.26
CA ARG A 103 9.15 7.75 14.48
C ARG A 103 8.89 6.58 15.42
N ARG A 104 8.13 6.79 16.50
CA ARG A 104 7.77 5.71 17.43
C ARG A 104 6.87 4.67 16.77
N GLU A 105 5.89 5.09 15.99
CA GLU A 105 5.01 4.17 15.25
C GLU A 105 5.80 3.33 14.24
N MET A 106 6.66 3.95 13.43
CA MET A 106 7.52 3.22 12.49
C MET A 106 8.49 2.27 13.20
N GLY A 107 9.10 2.71 14.30
CA GLY A 107 9.97 1.88 15.12
C GLY A 107 9.23 0.65 15.68
N TYR A 108 8.01 0.83 16.18
CA TYR A 108 7.19 -0.28 16.66
C TYR A 108 6.86 -1.29 15.56
N GLN A 109 6.40 -0.82 14.39
CA GLN A 109 6.07 -1.70 13.26
C GLN A 109 7.29 -2.48 12.77
N ASN A 110 8.46 -1.83 12.67
CA ASN A 110 9.70 -2.48 12.28
C ASN A 110 10.14 -3.54 13.31
N SER A 111 10.02 -3.24 14.61
CA SER A 111 10.33 -4.20 15.68
C SER A 111 9.38 -5.42 15.66
N VAL A 112 8.08 -5.19 15.45
CA VAL A 112 7.10 -6.27 15.27
C VAL A 112 7.51 -7.13 14.07
N ASN A 113 7.77 -6.51 12.92
CA ASN A 113 8.18 -7.26 11.73
C ASN A 113 9.47 -8.05 11.95
N GLN A 114 10.44 -7.51 12.68
CA GLN A 114 11.67 -8.23 13.02
C GLN A 114 11.43 -9.42 13.95
N ILE A 115 10.51 -9.32 14.91
CA ILE A 115 10.20 -10.41 15.85
C ILE A 115 9.42 -11.55 15.17
N PHE A 116 8.49 -11.22 14.28
CA PHE A 116 7.60 -12.21 13.66
C PHE A 116 8.10 -12.75 12.31
N PHE A 117 8.93 -11.98 11.60
CA PHE A 117 9.37 -12.28 10.24
C PHE A 117 10.87 -12.04 10.01
N GLY A 118 11.63 -11.63 11.03
CA GLY A 118 13.09 -11.67 10.98
C GLY A 118 13.56 -13.08 11.28
N ASP A 119 14.44 -13.61 10.42
CA ASP A 119 15.09 -14.92 10.60
C ASP A 119 15.74 -15.08 11.99
#